data_AF-A0A1G1LUH6-F1
#
_entry.id   AF-A0A1G1LUH6-F1
#
_cell.length_a   1.000
_cell.length_b   1.000
_cell.length_c   1.000
_cell.angle_alpha   90.00
_cell.angle_beta   90.00
_cell.angle_gamma   90.00
#
_symmetry.space_group_name_H-M   'P 1'
#
loop_
_entity.id
_entity.type
_entity.pdbx_description
1 polymer ?
#
loop_
_entity_poly.entity_id
_entity_poly.type
_entity_poly.pdbx_seq_one_letter_code
_entity_poly.pdbx_strand_id
1 'polypeptide(L)' 'MDFQSPLKKTKDEYKETVDLISMANSAVGIDAQYTHAIIIEFLKQISARLEKLEKALPR' A
#
# COMPACT_ATOMS: atom_id res chain seq x y z
N MET A 1 15.54 -8.31 -6.62
CA MET A 1 14.10 -8.58 -6.79
C MET A 1 13.53 -7.41 -7.54
N ASP A 2 13.04 -7.63 -8.76
CA ASP A 2 12.37 -6.58 -9.53
C ASP A 2 11.01 -6.27 -8.88
N PHE A 3 10.98 -5.26 -8.01
CA PHE A 3 9.71 -4.67 -7.58
C PHE A 3 9.10 -4.02 -8.82
N GLN A 4 8.15 -4.72 -9.47
CA GLN A 4 7.44 -4.14 -10.60
C GLN A 4 6.69 -2.89 -10.10
N SER A 5 6.97 -1.76 -10.73
CA SER A 5 6.30 -0.50 -10.41
C SER A 5 4.78 -0.71 -10.44
N PRO A 6 4.04 -0.29 -9.39
CA PRO A 6 2.58 -0.36 -9.37
C PRO A 6 1.92 0.31 -10.58
N LEU A 7 2.60 1.26 -11.22
CA LEU A 7 2.15 1.95 -12.43
C LEU A 7 2.20 1.09 -13.70
N LYS A 8 2.88 -0.06 -13.65
CA LYS A 8 2.98 -1.01 -14.77
C LYS A 8 1.85 -2.04 -14.80
N LYS A 9 1.09 -2.16 -13.71
CA LYS A 9 -0.07 -3.04 -13.65
C LYS A 9 -1.26 -2.41 -14.35
N THR A 10 -2.02 -3.22 -15.05
CA THR A 10 -3.29 -2.87 -15.69
C THR A 10 -4.39 -2.67 -14.64
N LYS A 11 -5.50 -2.04 -15.05
CA LYS A 11 -6.68 -1.90 -14.17
C LYS A 11 -7.27 -3.25 -13.78
N ASP A 12 -7.25 -4.23 -14.68
CA ASP A 12 -7.79 -5.56 -14.42
C ASP A 12 -6.97 -6.31 -13.35
N GLU A 13 -5.66 -6.11 -13.32
CA GLU A 13 -4.79 -6.64 -12.25
C GLU A 13 -5.06 -6.01 -10.88
N TYR A 14 -5.73 -4.86 -10.84
CA TYR A 14 -6.20 -4.24 -9.59
C TYR A 14 -7.66 -4.55 -9.27
N LYS A 15 -8.37 -5.30 -10.12
CA LYS A 15 -9.81 -5.50 -10.01
C LYS A 15 -10.25 -5.96 -8.62
N GLU A 16 -9.58 -6.96 -8.05
CA GLU A 16 -9.92 -7.46 -6.71
C GLU A 16 -9.76 -6.39 -5.62
N THR A 17 -8.69 -5.59 -5.70
CA THR A 17 -8.45 -4.49 -4.75
C THR A 17 -9.48 -3.37 -4.94
N VAL A 18 -9.79 -3.02 -6.18
CA VAL A 18 -10.81 -2.02 -6.54
C VAL A 18 -12.20 -2.46 -6.07
N ASP A 19 -12.55 -3.72 -6.26
CA ASP A 19 -13.83 -4.28 -5.83
C ASP A 19 -13.92 -4.23 -4.30
N LEU A 20 -12.85 -4.58 -3.58
CA LEU A 20 -12.78 -4.51 -2.12
C LEU A 20 -12.93 -3.09 -1.57
N ILE A 21 -12.24 -2.10 -2.16
CA ILE A 21 -12.37 -0.70 -1.72
C ILE A 21 -13.72 -0.08 -2.10
N SER A 22 -14.42 -0.64 -3.10
CA SER A 22 -15.73 -0.16 -3.57
C SER A 22 -16.90 -0.73 -2.77
N MET A 23 -16.66 -1.67 -1.85
CA MET A 23 -17.71 -2.20 -0.97
C MET A 23 -18.26 -1.07 -0.08
N ALA A 24 -19.58 -1.06 0.18
CA ALA A 24 -20.25 -0.01 0.95
C ALA A 24 -19.73 0.13 2.41
N ASN A 25 -19.05 -0.90 2.92
CA ASN A 25 -18.40 -0.92 4.23
C ASN A 25 -16.90 -0.62 4.18
N SER A 26 -16.35 -0.23 3.03
CA SER A 26 -14.96 0.18 2.89
C SER A 26 -14.74 1.55 3.55
N ALA A 27 -13.73 1.64 4.42
CA ALA A 27 -13.33 2.89 5.05
C ALA A 27 -12.96 3.99 4.02
N VAL A 28 -12.50 3.59 2.83
CA VAL A 28 -12.15 4.50 1.72
C VAL A 28 -13.37 5.28 1.23
N GLY A 29 -14.57 4.68 1.28
CA GLY A 29 -15.81 5.34 0.84
C GLY A 29 -16.40 6.31 1.86
N ILE A 30 -16.04 6.19 3.14
CA ILE A 30 -16.59 6.99 4.25
C ILE A 30 -15.77 8.26 4.47
N ASP A 31 -14.44 8.12 4.55
CA ASP A 31 -13.50 9.24 4.63
C ASP A 31 -12.22 8.90 3.87
N ALA A 32 -12.23 9.26 2.59
CA ALA A 32 -11.11 8.98 1.71
C ALA A 32 -9.84 9.66 2.21
N GLN A 33 -9.88 10.93 2.64
CA GLN A 33 -8.68 11.67 3.03
C GLN A 33 -8.04 11.07 4.27
N TYR A 34 -8.83 10.77 5.29
CA TYR A 34 -8.34 10.12 6.50
C TYR A 34 -7.79 8.72 6.22
N THR A 35 -8.48 7.94 5.38
CA THR A 35 -8.01 6.60 5.00
C THR A 35 -6.68 6.65 4.25
N HIS A 36 -6.49 7.61 3.32
CA HIS A 36 -5.21 7.82 2.65
C HIS A 36 -4.10 8.22 3.64
N ALA A 37 -4.41 9.05 4.65
CA ALA A 37 -3.44 9.40 5.69
C ALA A 37 -2.97 8.16 6.49
N ILE A 38 -3.90 7.27 6.85
CA ILE A 38 -3.59 6.00 7.51
C ILE A 38 -2.70 5.12 6.63
N ILE A 39 -3.03 4.97 5.34
CA ILE A 39 -2.24 4.18 4.39
C ILE A 39 -0.81 4.73 4.31
N ILE A 40 -0.65 6.05 4.17
CA ILE A 40 0.67 6.70 4.14
C ILE A 40 1.45 6.42 5.42
N GLU A 41 0.80 6.46 6.58
CA GLU A 41 1.45 6.20 7.86
C GLU A 41 1.95 4.75 7.96
N PHE A 42 1.15 3.78 7.52
CA PHE A 42 1.61 2.39 7.44
C PHE A 42 2.78 2.20 6.48
N LEU A 43 2.75 2.86 5.30
CA LEU A 43 3.85 2.80 4.35
C LEU A 43 5.15 3.35 4.95
N LYS A 44 5.09 4.49 5.67
CA LYS A 44 6.25 5.04 6.39
C LYS A 44 6.79 4.06 7.42
N GLN A 45 5.92 3.42 8.21
CA GLN A 45 6.34 2.42 9.19
C GLN A 45 7.01 1.21 8.54
N ILE A 46 6.47 0.72 7.43
CA ILE A 46 7.05 -0.39 6.66
C ILE A 46 8.42 0.00 6.12
N SER A 47 8.56 1.16 5.47
CA SER A 47 9.84 1.67 4.97
C SER A 47 10.88 1.78 6.08
N ALA A 48 10.52 2.39 7.21
CA ALA A 48 11.42 2.51 8.36
C ALA A 48 11.86 1.15 8.93
N ARG A 49 10.98 0.14 8.90
CA ARG A 49 11.32 -1.23 9.31
C ARG A 49 12.26 -1.89 8.32
N LEU A 50 12.02 -1.75 7.02
CA LEU A 50 12.89 -2.30 5.97
C LEU A 50 14.30 -1.69 6.05
N GLU A 51 14.42 -0.37 6.19
CA GLU A 51 15.72 0.29 6.36
C GLU A 51 16.50 -0.24 7.58
N LYS A 52 15.81 -0.51 8.69
CA LYS A 52 16.44 -1.10 9.88
C LYS A 52 16.96 -2.52 9.61
N LEU A 53 16.17 -3.33 8.90
CA LEU A 53 16.56 -4.70 8.54
C LEU A 53 17.73 -4.72 7.55
N GLU A 54 17.71 -3.85 6.55
CA GLU A 54 18.78 -3.71 5.57
C GLU A 54 20.10 -3.26 6.22
N LYS A 55 20.03 -2.36 7.20
CA LYS A 55 21.22 -1.95 7.99
C LYS A 55 21.72 -3.05 8.94
N ALA A 56 20.84 -3.93 9.39
CA ALA A 56 21.19 -5.03 10.28
C ALA A 56 21.72 -6.27 9.55
N LEU A 57 21.55 -6.34 8.22
CA LEU A 57 22.14 -7.42 7.42
C LEU A 57 23.67 -7.23 7.34
N PRO A 58 24.48 -8.19 7.83
CA PRO A 58 25.91 -8.16 7.57
C PRO A 58 26.17 -8.29 6.07
N ARG A 59 27.12 -7.50 5.56
CA ARG A 59 27.57 -7.54 4.16
C ARG A 59 28.20 -8.89 3.80
#